data_AF-A0A507DYN7-F1
#
_entry.id   AF-A0A507DYN7-F1
#
_cell.length_a   1.000
_cell.length_b   1.000
_cell.length_c   1.000
_cell.angle_alpha   90.00
_cell.angle_beta   90.00
_cell.angle_gamma   90.00
#
_symmetry.space_group_name_H-M   'P 1'
#
loop_
_entity.id
_entity.type
_entity.pdbx_description
1 polymer ?
#
loop_
_entity_poly.entity_id
_entity_poly.type
_entity_poly.pdbx_seq_one_letter_code
_entity_poly.pdbx_strand_id
1 'polypeptide(L)' 'MRWAGRTGHLRVVELLLRDTRVNPSIDSNYAIRWANIRGHLGVVERLTREPRVDPSAHDDYAVRQASYKGHFVVVWLLL' A
#
# COMPACT_ATOMS: atom_id res chain seq x y z
N MET A 1 10.74 -1.64 3.98
CA MET A 1 9.30 -1.53 3.66
C MET A 1 9.02 -1.30 2.17
N ARG A 2 9.63 -0.28 1.53
CA ARG A 2 9.42 0.05 0.10
C ARG A 2 9.41 -1.14 -0.86
N TRP A 3 10.50 -1.91 -0.90
CA TRP A 3 10.65 -3.04 -1.82
C TRP A 3 9.60 -4.13 -1.58
N ALA A 4 9.37 -4.50 -0.32
CA ALA A 4 8.35 -5.48 0.06
C ALA A 4 6.94 -5.08 -0.40
N GLY A 5 6.60 -3.78 -0.27
CA GLY A 5 5.34 -3.25 -0.78
C GLY A 5 5.24 -3.31 -2.31
N ARG A 6 6.32 -2.91 -3.01
CA ARG A 6 6.39 -2.90 -4.48
C ARG A 6 6.39 -4.30 -5.11
N THR A 7 6.91 -5.32 -4.43
CA THR A 7 6.95 -6.69 -4.96
C THR A 7 5.81 -7.58 -4.46
N GLY A 8 4.94 -7.06 -3.57
CA GLY A 8 3.79 -7.81 -3.08
C GLY A 8 4.12 -8.84 -1.99
N HIS A 9 5.28 -8.73 -1.33
CA HIS A 9 5.71 -9.68 -0.31
C HIS A 9 5.03 -9.43 1.04
N LEU A 10 3.76 -9.85 1.15
CA LEU A 10 2.93 -9.65 2.35
C LEU A 10 3.59 -10.10 3.65
N ARG A 11 4.19 -11.30 3.70
CA ARG A 11 4.85 -11.81 4.92
C ARG A 11 6.00 -10.91 5.38
N VAL A 12 6.74 -10.31 4.44
CA VAL A 12 7.82 -9.38 4.76
C VAL A 12 7.26 -8.05 5.24
N VAL A 13 6.16 -7.58 4.63
CA VAL A 13 5.42 -6.40 5.11
C VAL A 13 4.95 -6.60 6.55
N GLU A 14 4.31 -7.72 6.86
CA GLU A 14 3.86 -8.04 8.23
C GLU A 14 5.01 -8.11 9.23
N LEU A 15 6.13 -8.74 8.85
CA LEU A 15 7.31 -8.80 9.69
C LEU A 15 7.87 -7.40 9.98
N LEU A 16 7.96 -6.56 8.95
CA LEU A 16 8.47 -5.19 9.10
C LEU A 16 7.55 -4.31 9.92
N LEU A 17 6.23 -4.48 9.83
CA LEU A 17 5.25 -3.71 10.60
C LEU A 17 5.27 -4.03 12.10
N ARG A 18 5.82 -5.18 12.50
CA ARG A 18 6.03 -5.52 13.92
C ARG A 18 7.19 -4.75 14.54
N ASP A 19 8.11 -4.23 13.74
CA ASP A 19 9.22 -3.40 14.23
C ASP A 19 8.77 -1.94 14.31
N THR A 20 8.71 -1.40 15.54
CA THR A 20 8.24 -0.03 15.81
C THR A 20 9.12 1.04 15.16
N ARG A 21 10.38 0.72 14.85
CA ARG A 21 11.33 1.62 14.18
C ARG A 21 11.02 1.77 12.68
N VAL A 22 10.23 0.85 12.11
CA VAL A 22 9.81 0.95 10.71
C VAL A 22 8.68 1.94 10.59
N ASN A 23 8.88 2.96 9.75
CA ASN A 23 7.83 3.86 9.32
C ASN A 23 7.23 3.40 7.98
N PRO A 24 5.97 2.91 7.93
CA PRO A 24 5.34 2.47 6.69
C PRO A 24 4.92 3.63 5.76
N SER A 25 4.84 4.86 6.26
CA SER A 25 4.48 6.04 5.45
C SER A 25 5.65 6.76 4.80
N ILE A 26 6.86 6.21 4.94
CA ILE A 26 8.08 6.79 4.36
C ILE A 26 7.93 7.01 2.84
N ASP A 27 8.48 8.13 2.37
CA ASP A 27 8.44 8.59 0.97
C ASP A 27 7.03 8.69 0.43
N SER A 28 6.21 9.39 1.20
CA SER A 28 4.83 9.64 0.84
C SER A 28 4.08 8.33 0.60
N ASN A 29 4.09 7.43 1.58
CA ASN A 29 3.35 6.17 1.51
C ASN A 29 3.79 5.28 0.32
N TYR A 30 5.10 5.25 -0.02
CA TYR A 30 5.61 4.53 -1.22
C TYR A 30 5.13 3.09 -1.31
N ALA A 31 5.15 2.36 -0.18
CA ALA A 31 4.82 0.94 -0.16
C ALA A 31 3.37 0.67 -0.59
N ILE A 32 2.39 1.42 -0.05
CA ILE A 32 0.98 1.26 -0.43
C ILE A 32 0.71 1.82 -1.83
N ARG A 33 1.37 2.93 -2.25
CA ARG A 33 1.23 3.45 -3.62
C ARG A 33 1.64 2.42 -4.68
N TRP A 34 2.81 1.79 -4.51
CA TRP A 34 3.27 0.77 -5.46
C TRP A 34 2.52 -0.54 -5.36
N ALA A 35 2.06 -0.93 -4.17
CA ALA A 35 1.16 -2.07 -4.01
C ALA A 35 -0.15 -1.84 -4.77
N ASN A 36 -0.71 -0.63 -4.72
CA ASN A 36 -1.90 -0.24 -5.50
C ASN A 36 -1.66 -0.27 -7.00
N ILE A 37 -0.59 0.37 -7.48
CA ILE A 37 -0.23 0.40 -8.91
C ILE A 37 -0.06 -1.01 -9.50
N ARG A 38 0.36 -1.98 -8.68
CA ARG A 38 0.68 -3.35 -9.09
C ARG A 38 -0.42 -4.36 -8.73
N GLY A 39 -1.51 -3.92 -8.11
CA GLY A 39 -2.64 -4.79 -7.77
C GLY A 39 -2.36 -5.77 -6.62
N HIS A 40 -1.41 -5.48 -5.74
CA HIS A 40 -1.03 -6.37 -4.62
C HIS A 40 -2.03 -6.27 -3.46
N LEU A 41 -3.23 -6.83 -3.66
CA LEU A 41 -4.38 -6.71 -2.75
C LEU A 41 -4.04 -6.95 -1.28
N GLY A 42 -3.43 -8.08 -0.93
CA GLY A 42 -3.14 -8.40 0.48
C GLY A 42 -2.16 -7.41 1.14
N VAL A 43 -1.24 -6.83 0.38
CA VAL A 43 -0.35 -5.78 0.88
C VAL A 43 -1.12 -4.47 1.08
N VAL A 44 -2.00 -4.11 0.14
CA VAL A 44 -2.86 -2.92 0.27
C VAL A 44 -3.74 -3.05 1.51
N GLU A 45 -4.45 -4.17 1.67
CA GLU A 45 -5.33 -4.43 2.83
C GLU A 45 -4.56 -4.33 4.15
N ARG A 46 -3.39 -4.98 4.24
CA ARG A 46 -2.59 -4.94 5.46
C ARG A 46 -2.09 -3.54 5.77
N LEU A 47 -1.69 -2.76 4.76
CA LEU A 47 -1.19 -1.41 4.93
C LEU A 47 -2.28 -0.39 5.26
N THR A 48 -3.47 -0.52 4.68
CA THR A 48 -4.61 0.34 5.01
C THR A 48 -5.05 0.19 6.47
N ARG A 49 -4.80 -0.98 7.08
CA ARG A 49 -5.04 -1.19 8.52
C ARG A 49 -3.98 -0.56 9.43
N GLU A 50 -2.86 -0.06 8.90
CA GLU A 50 -1.86 0.62 9.71
C GLU A 50 -2.24 2.08 9.96
N PRO A 51 -2.39 2.53 11.22
CA PRO A 51 -2.81 3.91 11.53
C PRO A 51 -1.88 4.99 10.98
N ARG A 52 -0.62 4.63 10.71
CA ARG A 52 0.41 5.54 10.21
C ARG A 52 0.36 5.70 8.69
N VAL A 53 -0.42 4.90 7.98
CA VAL A 53 -0.53 4.91 6.52
C VAL A 53 -1.80 5.64 6.12
N ASP A 54 -1.63 6.64 5.27
CA ASP A 54 -2.73 7.36 4.66
C ASP A 54 -2.87 6.92 3.18
N PRO A 55 -3.90 6.11 2.83
CA PRO A 55 -4.12 5.68 1.46
C PRO A 55 -4.62 6.80 0.53
N SER A 56 -5.16 7.90 1.07
CA SER A 56 -5.68 9.06 0.31
C SER A 56 -4.59 10.06 -0.09
N ALA A 57 -3.36 9.82 0.36
CA ALA A 57 -2.23 10.71 0.12
C ALA A 57 -2.01 10.98 -1.39
N HIS A 58 -1.64 12.23 -1.70
CA HIS A 58 -1.39 12.72 -3.06
C HIS A 58 -2.64 12.71 -3.96
N ASP A 59 -3.77 13.20 -3.44
CA ASP A 59 -5.00 13.35 -4.23
C ASP A 59 -5.43 11.97 -4.79
N ASP A 60 -5.59 11.01 -3.88
CA ASP A 60 -5.98 9.63 -4.15
C ASP A 60 -5.15 8.97 -5.26
N TYR A 61 -3.85 9.32 -5.34
CA TYR A 61 -2.96 8.83 -6.39
C TYR A 61 -2.98 7.30 -6.49
N ALA A 62 -3.02 6.62 -5.34
CA ALA A 62 -3.13 5.17 -5.27
C ALA A 62 -4.40 4.64 -5.98
N VAL A 63 -5.56 5.23 -5.71
CA VAL A 63 -6.85 4.86 -6.30
C VAL A 63 -6.85 5.17 -7.80
N ARG A 64 -6.43 6.38 -8.20
CA ARG A 64 -6.38 6.79 -9.61
C ARG A 64 -5.51 5.87 -10.45
N GLN A 65 -4.35 5.47 -9.94
CA GLN A 65 -3.45 4.56 -10.65
C GLN A 65 -3.98 3.13 -10.70
N ALA A 66 -4.58 2.63 -9.61
CA ALA A 66 -5.23 1.31 -9.60
C ALA A 66 -6.39 1.27 -10.62
N SER A 67 -7.20 2.33 -10.70
CA SER A 67 -8.26 2.50 -11.70
C SER A 67 -7.70 2.51 -13.12
N TYR A 68 -6.66 3.32 -13.39
CA TYR A 68 -6.02 3.36 -14.71
C TYR A 68 -5.46 1.99 -15.15
N LYS A 69 -4.97 1.18 -14.21
CA LYS A 69 -4.44 -0.16 -14.46
C LYS A 69 -5.50 -1.26 -14.50
N GLY A 70 -6.78 -0.95 -14.24
CA GLY A 70 -7.87 -1.94 -14.19
C GLY A 70 -7.84 -2.84 -12.96
N HIS A 71 -7.22 -2.40 -11.86
CA HIS A 71 -7.17 -3.15 -10.60
C HIS A 71 -8.45 -2.92 -9.77
N PHE A 72 -9.59 -3.33 -10.32
CA PHE A 72 -10.93 -3.04 -9.77
C PHE A 72 -11.12 -3.47 -8.31
N VAL A 73 -10.60 -4.65 -7.92
CA VAL A 73 -10.71 -5.16 -6.55
C VAL A 73 -9.95 -4.27 -5.55
N VAL A 74 -8.83 -3.70 -5.97
CA VAL A 74 -8.02 -2.78 -5.15
C VAL A 74 -8.70 -1.42 -5.03
N VAL A 75 -9.30 -0.93 -6.11
CA VAL A 75 -10.10 0.31 -6.09
C VAL A 75 -11.28 0.16 -5.15
N TRP A 76 -12.01 -0.95 -5.22
CA TRP A 76 -13.14 -1.23 -4.32
C TRP A 76 -12.71 -1.23 -2.86
N LEU A 77 -11.55 -1.82 -2.54
CA LEU A 77 -11.03 -1.87 -1.17
C LEU A 77 -10.72 -0.47 -0.58
N LEU A 78 -10.45 0.51 -1.43
CA LEU A 78 -10.04 1.86 -1.03
C LEU A 78 -11.17 2.90 -1.06
N LEU A 79 -12.37 2.53 -1.53
CA LEU A 79 -13.60 3.32 -1.47
C LEU A 79 -14.40 2.98 -0.21
#